data_AF-A0A0F0CKH2-F1
#
_entry.id   AF-A0A0F0CKH2-F1
#
_cell.length_a   1.000
_cell.length_b   1.000
_cell.length_c   1.000
_cell.angle_alpha   90.00
_cell.angle_beta   90.00
_cell.angle_gamma   90.00
#
_symmetry.space_group_name_H-M   'P 1'
#
loop_
_entity.id
_entity.type
_entity.pdbx_description
1 polymer ?
#
loop_
_entity_poly.entity_id
_entity_poly.type
_entity_poly.pdbx_seq_one_letter_code
_entity_poly.pdbx_strand_id
1 'polypeptide(L)'
;MALATKNAKISEIFLSYQGEGPFAGSRQLFVRFYGCDKTCAFCDTKFTSYKSFTPDSLLTKIFSFEDNYNELSITGGEPLEHSEFLIEFLKLYKTYKKNPVYLETNGLLPQELTTVIKYIDIIAMDFKLPSSAGEILPNNQDIWAIHKKFSEIAIQKKLIIKAVVTDKTKMQDIKEMGNIVISLKGALEVVLQPVTPVNDEVKAPDAEMLYYFKRYLEKIMGRDILAVGQLHKIFNIP
;
A
#
# COMPACT_ATOMS: atom_id res chain seq x y z
N MET A 1 20.89 19.34 -18.76
CA MET A 1 20.15 20.00 -17.67
C MET A 1 20.00 19.00 -16.54
N ALA A 2 20.68 19.20 -15.41
CA ALA A 2 20.44 18.40 -14.22
C ALA A 2 19.04 18.77 -13.70
N LEU A 3 18.13 17.79 -13.66
CA LEU A 3 16.89 17.95 -12.90
C LEU A 3 17.31 18.25 -11.46
N ALA A 4 16.83 19.35 -10.90
CA ALA A 4 17.06 19.62 -9.48
C ALA A 4 16.33 18.52 -8.70
N THR A 5 17.09 17.52 -8.24
CA THR A 5 16.56 16.38 -7.49
C THR A 5 15.83 16.90 -6.26
N LYS A 6 14.50 16.85 -6.22
CA LYS A 6 13.73 17.27 -5.03
C LYS A 6 14.04 16.31 -3.90
N ASN A 7 14.43 16.82 -2.75
CA ASN A 7 14.62 15.98 -1.57
C ASN A 7 13.29 15.35 -1.13
N ALA A 8 13.33 14.10 -0.65
CA ALA A 8 12.20 13.45 0.00
C ALA A 8 12.36 13.47 1.51
N LYS A 9 11.22 13.60 2.21
CA LYS A 9 11.15 13.46 3.66
C LYS A 9 10.90 12.00 3.99
N ILE A 10 11.81 11.37 4.70
CA ILE A 10 11.73 9.97 5.10
C ILE A 10 11.59 9.91 6.61
N SER A 11 10.51 9.29 7.09
CA SER A 11 10.26 9.07 8.52
C SER A 11 11.21 8.02 9.08
N GLU A 12 11.28 6.87 8.41
CA GLU A 12 11.98 5.69 8.93
C GLU A 12 12.59 4.88 7.80
N ILE A 13 13.74 4.26 8.07
CA ILE A 13 14.34 3.24 7.20
C ILE A 13 14.77 2.11 8.12
N PHE A 14 14.18 0.93 7.95
CA PHE A 14 14.41 -0.18 8.87
C PHE A 14 14.20 -1.53 8.19
N LEU A 15 14.88 -2.54 8.71
CA LEU A 15 14.76 -3.92 8.26
C LEU A 15 13.81 -4.66 9.20
N SER A 16 12.78 -5.30 8.64
CA SER A 16 11.81 -6.06 9.41
C SER A 16 11.17 -7.16 8.54
N TYR A 17 10.07 -7.74 9.02
CA TYR A 17 9.22 -8.66 8.28
C TYR A 17 7.94 -7.96 7.84
N GLN A 18 7.57 -8.12 6.57
CA GLN A 18 6.26 -7.70 6.06
C GLN A 18 5.18 -8.34 6.92
N GLY A 19 4.25 -7.53 7.43
CA GLY A 19 3.21 -8.00 8.34
C GLY A 19 1.87 -8.24 7.68
N GLU A 20 1.73 -7.93 6.39
CA GLU A 20 0.45 -7.88 5.69
C GLU A 20 0.43 -8.68 4.38
N GLY A 21 -0.76 -9.14 4.01
CA GLY A 21 -1.02 -9.77 2.72
C GLY A 21 -0.22 -11.07 2.47
N PRO A 22 -0.06 -11.47 1.19
CA PRO A 22 0.60 -12.72 0.81
C PRO A 22 2.09 -12.79 1.12
N PHE A 23 2.71 -11.65 1.46
CA PHE A 23 4.13 -11.54 1.80
C PHE A 23 4.35 -11.49 3.32
N ALA A 24 3.30 -11.69 4.13
CA ALA A 24 3.42 -11.72 5.57
C ALA A 24 4.51 -12.72 6.03
N GLY A 25 5.50 -12.27 6.79
CA GLY A 25 6.70 -13.00 7.19
C GLY A 25 7.91 -12.87 6.26
N SER A 26 7.80 -12.20 5.10
CA SER A 26 8.95 -11.93 4.21
C SER A 26 9.85 -10.84 4.79
N ARG A 27 11.17 -11.02 4.78
CA ARG A 27 12.13 -10.01 5.23
C ARG A 27 12.23 -8.87 4.21
N GLN A 28 11.92 -7.64 4.61
CA GLN A 28 11.93 -6.47 3.74
C GLN A 28 12.69 -5.31 4.39
N LEU A 29 13.36 -4.52 3.55
CA LEU A 29 13.88 -3.22 3.95
C LEU A 29 12.82 -2.18 3.64
N PHE A 30 12.27 -1.55 4.68
CA PHE A 30 11.24 -0.53 4.57
C PHE A 30 11.87 0.85 4.46
N VAL A 31 11.36 1.65 3.53
CA VAL A 31 11.59 3.09 3.42
C VAL A 31 10.23 3.76 3.56
N ARG A 32 9.99 4.36 4.72
CA ARG A 32 8.74 5.03 5.06
C ARG A 32 8.84 6.52 4.74
N PHE A 33 8.18 7.01 3.70
CA PHE A 33 8.12 8.43 3.41
C PHE A 33 7.27 9.15 4.47
N TYR A 34 7.44 10.45 4.60
CA TYR A 34 6.75 11.28 5.58
C TYR A 34 5.60 12.04 4.92
N GLY A 35 4.41 11.95 5.51
CA GLY A 35 3.24 12.73 5.11
C GLY A 35 2.32 11.97 4.15
N CYS A 36 1.05 12.34 4.21
CA CYS A 36 -0.02 11.91 3.33
C CYS A 36 -1.07 13.03 3.34
N ASP A 37 -1.60 13.40 2.19
CA ASP A 37 -2.66 14.40 2.08
C ASP A 37 -4.05 13.86 2.45
N LYS A 38 -4.14 12.58 2.84
CA LYS A 38 -5.38 11.89 3.25
C LYS A 38 -5.49 11.71 4.76
N THR A 39 -6.71 11.81 5.27
CA THR A 39 -7.05 11.63 6.69
C THR A 39 -8.01 10.44 6.86
N CYS A 40 -7.51 9.23 6.65
CA CYS A 40 -8.32 8.01 6.78
C CYS A 40 -8.74 7.78 8.25
N ALA A 41 -9.98 7.34 8.47
CA ALA A 41 -10.52 7.07 9.81
C ALA A 41 -9.73 5.99 10.61
N PHE A 42 -9.00 5.13 9.91
CA PHE A 42 -8.21 4.03 10.48
C PHE A 42 -6.69 4.22 10.33
N CYS A 43 -6.21 5.44 10.04
CA CYS A 43 -4.77 5.67 9.86
C CYS A 43 -4.00 5.34 11.16
N ASP A 44 -3.08 4.38 11.10
CA ASP A 44 -2.28 3.93 12.24
C ASP A 44 -0.89 4.57 12.31
N THR A 45 -0.49 5.27 11.24
CA THR A 45 0.82 5.89 11.13
C THR A 45 0.78 7.31 11.69
N LYS A 46 1.60 7.57 12.72
CA LYS A 46 1.80 8.91 13.28
C LYS A 46 3.08 9.51 12.72
N PHE A 47 2.94 10.61 11.97
CA PHE A 47 4.08 11.35 11.42
C PHE A 47 4.70 12.27 12.47
N THR A 48 5.67 11.75 13.23
CA THR A 48 6.30 12.48 14.35
C THR A 48 7.55 13.25 13.92
N SER A 49 8.38 12.66 13.05
CA SER A 49 9.63 13.27 12.59
C SER A 49 10.02 12.74 11.21
N TYR A 50 10.93 13.46 10.55
CA TYR A 50 11.52 13.04 9.28
C TYR A 50 12.97 13.52 9.15
N LYS A 51 13.70 12.86 8.26
CA LYS A 51 14.98 13.33 7.71
C LYS A 51 14.83 13.57 6.22
N SER A 52 15.53 14.57 5.70
CA SER A 52 15.52 14.92 4.29
C SER A 52 16.63 14.15 3.56
N PHE A 53 16.31 13.51 2.44
CA PHE A 53 17.24 12.74 1.64
C PHE A 53 17.23 13.17 0.18
N THR A 54 18.40 13.14 -0.45
CA THR A 54 18.54 13.09 -1.91
C THR A 54 18.46 11.62 -2.36
N PRO A 55 18.22 11.33 -3.65
CA PRO A 55 18.27 9.96 -4.17
C PRO A 55 19.59 9.23 -3.81
N ASP A 56 20.73 9.89 -3.96
CA ASP A 56 22.06 9.33 -3.64
C ASP A 56 22.26 9.09 -2.14
N SER A 57 21.83 10.03 -1.28
CA SER A 57 22.00 9.86 0.17
C SER A 57 21.06 8.78 0.72
N LEU A 58 19.86 8.63 0.16
CA LEU A 58 18.96 7.53 0.48
C LEU A 58 19.56 6.18 0.04
N LEU A 59 20.10 6.11 -1.19
CA LEU A 59 20.76 4.91 -1.69
C LEU A 59 21.93 4.51 -0.79
N THR A 60 22.79 5.48 -0.43
CA THR A 60 23.91 5.26 0.49
C THR A 60 23.43 4.72 1.84
N LYS A 61 22.34 5.29 2.38
CA LYS A 61 21.75 4.81 3.63
C LYS A 61 21.18 3.39 3.52
N ILE A 62 20.53 3.05 2.41
CA ILE A 62 20.04 1.68 2.14
C ILE A 62 21.21 0.70 2.03
N PHE A 63 22.34 1.14 1.47
CA PHE A 63 23.52 0.29 1.26
C PHE A 63 24.32 0.08 2.56
N SER A 64 24.07 0.90 3.58
CA SER A 64 24.65 0.70 4.91
C SER A 64 23.99 -0.44 5.70
N PHE A 65 22.91 -1.05 5.20
CA PHE A 65 22.32 -2.24 5.81
C PHE A 65 23.09 -3.47 5.31
N GLU A 66 23.80 -4.14 6.23
CA GLU A 66 24.62 -5.33 5.92
C GLU A 66 23.78 -6.59 5.70
N ASP A 67 22.63 -6.64 6.37
CA ASP A 67 21.69 -7.74 6.30
C ASP A 67 20.97 -7.84 4.95
N ASN A 68 20.79 -9.06 4.46
CA ASN A 68 19.98 -9.34 3.28
C ASN A 68 18.49 -9.13 3.54
N TYR A 69 17.78 -8.63 2.54
CA TYR A 69 16.32 -8.54 2.48
C TYR A 69 15.82 -9.07 1.13
N ASN A 70 14.57 -9.51 1.08
CA ASN A 70 13.95 -10.03 -0.14
C ASN A 70 13.52 -8.87 -1.03
N GLU A 71 12.73 -7.94 -0.50
CA GLU A 71 12.22 -6.77 -1.22
C GLU A 71 12.57 -5.44 -0.55
N LEU A 72 12.75 -4.39 -1.36
CA LEU A 72 12.73 -3.01 -0.90
C LEU A 72 11.27 -2.54 -0.85
N SER A 73 10.74 -2.34 0.35
CA SER A 73 9.39 -1.82 0.55
C SER A 73 9.39 -0.30 0.61
N ILE A 74 8.67 0.31 -0.33
CA ILE A 74 8.44 1.75 -0.44
C ILE A 74 7.02 2.01 0.09
N THR A 75 6.92 2.72 1.21
CA THR A 75 5.65 2.90 1.97
C THR A 75 5.59 4.29 2.64
N GLY A 76 4.48 4.59 3.33
CA GLY A 76 4.24 5.65 4.33
C GLY A 76 4.45 7.10 3.88
N GLY A 77 3.75 8.10 4.42
CA GLY A 77 2.31 8.11 4.20
C GLY A 77 2.03 7.74 2.75
N GLU A 78 1.81 8.67 1.82
CA GLU A 78 1.62 8.28 0.42
C GLU A 78 2.92 8.45 -0.39
N PRO A 79 3.66 7.37 -0.72
CA PRO A 79 4.93 7.50 -1.43
C PRO A 79 4.77 8.08 -2.85
N LEU A 80 3.63 7.89 -3.52
CA LEU A 80 3.42 8.43 -4.87
C LEU A 80 3.32 9.97 -4.92
N GLU A 81 3.08 10.65 -3.79
CA GLU A 81 3.23 12.11 -3.68
C GLU A 81 4.68 12.57 -3.97
N HIS A 82 5.64 11.64 -3.90
CA HIS A 82 7.06 11.86 -4.15
C HIS A 82 7.53 11.24 -5.48
N SER A 83 6.64 11.11 -6.47
CA SER A 83 6.92 10.43 -7.74
C SER A 83 8.19 10.90 -8.47
N GLU A 84 8.46 12.20 -8.54
CA GLU A 84 9.70 12.73 -9.14
C GLU A 84 10.96 12.19 -8.45
N PHE A 85 10.99 12.19 -7.11
CA PHE A 85 12.09 11.62 -6.33
C PHE A 85 12.18 10.10 -6.54
N LEU A 86 11.04 9.39 -6.54
CA LEU A 86 10.99 7.95 -6.75
C LEU A 86 11.56 7.55 -8.11
N ILE A 87 11.31 8.31 -9.18
CA ILE A 87 11.87 8.03 -10.50
C ILE A 87 13.40 8.02 -10.45
N GLU A 88 14.01 9.03 -9.83
CA GLU A 88 15.46 9.16 -9.75
C GLU A 88 16.06 8.11 -8.81
N PHE A 89 15.51 7.98 -7.61
CA PHE A 89 15.95 7.03 -6.61
C PHE A 89 15.83 5.58 -7.10
N LEU A 90 14.67 5.16 -7.63
CA LEU A 90 14.48 3.78 -8.07
C LEU A 90 15.32 3.44 -9.31
N LYS A 91 15.56 4.41 -10.20
CA LYS A 91 16.51 4.24 -11.31
C LYS A 91 17.92 3.95 -10.80
N LEU A 92 18.39 4.71 -9.82
CA LEU A 92 19.69 4.47 -9.18
C LEU A 92 19.69 3.10 -8.47
N TYR A 93 18.68 2.83 -7.65
CA TYR A 93 18.54 1.57 -6.92
C TYR A 93 18.63 0.35 -7.85
N LYS A 94 17.87 0.34 -8.95
CA LYS A 94 17.86 -0.76 -9.94
C LYS A 94 19.17 -0.93 -10.71
N THR A 95 20.02 0.10 -10.74
CA THR A 95 21.37 0.03 -11.32
C THR A 95 22.29 -0.81 -10.45
N TYR A 96 22.19 -0.68 -9.13
CA TYR A 96 23.15 -1.26 -8.18
C TYR A 96 22.62 -2.48 -7.40
N LYS A 97 21.29 -2.60 -7.21
CA LYS A 97 20.61 -3.72 -6.54
C LYS A 97 19.53 -4.30 -7.45
N LYS A 98 19.25 -5.58 -7.28
CA LYS A 98 18.28 -6.33 -8.11
C LYS A 98 17.07 -6.86 -7.34
N ASN A 99 17.00 -6.62 -6.03
CA ASN A 99 15.82 -6.97 -5.24
C ASN A 99 14.54 -6.35 -5.85
N PRO A 100 13.41 -7.06 -5.78
CA PRO A 100 12.13 -6.48 -6.16
C PRO A 100 11.80 -5.24 -5.33
N VAL A 101 11.18 -4.27 -5.99
CA VAL A 101 10.62 -3.08 -5.36
C VAL A 101 9.14 -3.34 -5.11
N TYR A 102 8.76 -3.26 -3.84
CA TYR A 102 7.41 -3.45 -3.33
C TYR A 102 6.83 -2.08 -2.99
N LEU A 103 5.79 -1.64 -3.69
CA LEU A 103 5.13 -0.36 -3.42
C LEU A 103 3.87 -0.58 -2.59
N GLU A 104 3.80 0.05 -1.42
CA GLU A 104 2.57 0.21 -0.65
C GLU A 104 1.98 1.59 -0.89
N THR A 105 0.70 1.68 -1.26
CA THR A 105 0.07 2.94 -1.68
C THR A 105 -1.43 2.92 -1.40
N ASN A 106 -2.01 4.08 -1.15
CA ASN A 106 -3.45 4.28 -1.02
C ASN A 106 -4.22 4.13 -2.35
N GLY A 107 -3.54 4.03 -3.49
CA GLY A 107 -4.17 3.78 -4.78
C GLY A 107 -4.98 4.95 -5.35
N LEU A 108 -4.70 6.19 -4.92
CA LEU A 108 -5.43 7.39 -5.33
C LEU A 108 -4.70 8.28 -6.35
N LEU A 109 -3.46 7.91 -6.72
CA LEU A 109 -2.57 8.71 -7.58
C LEU A 109 -2.19 7.95 -8.89
N PRO A 110 -3.14 7.70 -9.81
CA PRO A 110 -2.88 6.89 -11.00
C PRO A 110 -1.95 7.56 -12.02
N GLN A 111 -1.94 8.89 -12.11
CA GLN A 111 -1.03 9.62 -12.99
C GLN A 111 0.42 9.46 -12.52
N GLU A 112 0.65 9.61 -11.23
CA GLU A 112 1.95 9.46 -10.58
C GLU A 112 2.44 8.02 -10.73
N LEU A 113 1.57 7.04 -10.48
CA LEU A 113 1.89 5.62 -10.70
C LEU A 113 2.42 5.38 -12.12
N THR A 114 1.78 5.95 -13.14
CA THR A 114 2.18 5.77 -14.55
C THR A 114 3.64 6.18 -14.78
N THR A 115 4.14 7.19 -14.05
CA THR A 115 5.52 7.68 -14.21
C THR A 115 6.57 6.78 -13.56
N VAL A 116 6.22 6.12 -12.45
CA VAL A 116 7.14 5.29 -11.64
C VAL A 116 7.05 3.79 -11.93
N ILE A 117 5.93 3.31 -12.50
CA ILE A 117 5.59 1.88 -12.57
C ILE A 117 6.65 0.99 -13.23
N LYS A 118 7.44 1.52 -14.16
CA LYS A 118 8.53 0.76 -14.80
C LYS A 118 9.60 0.27 -13.81
N TYR A 119 9.75 0.89 -12.65
CA TYR A 119 10.73 0.51 -11.63
C TYR A 119 10.16 -0.32 -10.48
N ILE A 120 8.86 -0.56 -10.49
CA ILE A 120 8.13 -1.29 -9.46
C ILE A 120 7.85 -2.71 -9.96
N ASP A 121 7.95 -3.70 -9.07
CA ASP A 121 7.71 -5.11 -9.38
C ASP A 121 6.41 -5.63 -8.74
N ILE A 122 6.12 -5.18 -7.52
CA ILE A 122 4.97 -5.59 -6.71
C ILE A 122 4.27 -4.33 -6.21
N ILE A 123 2.94 -4.31 -6.30
CA ILE A 123 2.10 -3.21 -5.80
C ILE A 123 1.10 -3.78 -4.81
N ALA A 124 1.17 -3.32 -3.56
CA ALA A 124 0.14 -3.48 -2.56
C ALA A 124 -0.69 -2.20 -2.48
N MET A 125 -1.82 -2.23 -3.17
CA MET A 125 -2.78 -1.14 -3.21
C MET A 125 -3.77 -1.30 -2.07
N ASP A 126 -3.80 -0.33 -1.16
CA ASP A 126 -4.84 -0.21 -0.15
C ASP A 126 -6.10 0.41 -0.78
N PHE A 127 -7.03 -0.44 -1.17
CA PHE A 127 -8.31 -0.09 -1.76
C PHE A 127 -9.23 0.46 -0.67
N LYS A 128 -9.41 1.78 -0.68
CA LYS A 128 -10.13 2.52 0.34
C LYS A 128 -11.63 2.36 0.14
N LEU A 129 -12.24 1.53 0.98
CA LEU A 129 -13.70 1.39 1.04
C LEU A 129 -14.30 2.65 1.70
N PRO A 130 -15.25 3.36 1.07
CA PRO A 130 -15.86 4.57 1.63
C PRO A 130 -16.39 4.39 3.06
N SER A 131 -17.06 3.27 3.32
CA SER A 131 -17.63 2.95 4.64
C SER A 131 -16.57 2.67 5.72
N SER A 132 -15.35 2.29 5.32
CA SER A 132 -14.21 2.11 6.23
C SER A 132 -13.38 3.39 6.38
N ALA A 133 -13.03 4.03 5.27
CA ALA A 133 -12.03 5.09 5.22
C ALA A 133 -12.58 6.47 5.62
N GLY A 134 -13.89 6.68 5.48
CA GLY A 134 -14.51 7.99 5.62
C GLY A 134 -14.35 8.85 4.37
N GLU A 135 -14.65 10.14 4.50
CA GLU A 135 -14.46 11.11 3.42
C GLU A 135 -12.98 11.49 3.30
N ILE A 136 -12.29 10.86 2.34
CA ILE A 136 -10.85 11.07 2.11
C ILE A 136 -10.56 11.83 0.80
N LEU A 137 -11.57 12.08 -0.02
CA LEU A 137 -11.44 12.83 -1.27
C LEU A 137 -12.24 14.13 -1.21
N PRO A 138 -11.72 15.25 -1.74
CA PRO A 138 -12.46 16.49 -1.81
C PRO A 138 -13.54 16.44 -2.90
N ASN A 139 -14.53 17.34 -2.81
CA ASN A 139 -15.48 17.66 -3.88
C ASN A 139 -16.28 16.47 -4.43
N ASN A 140 -16.58 15.46 -3.61
CA ASN A 140 -17.31 14.26 -4.01
C ASN A 140 -16.70 13.53 -5.22
N GLN A 141 -15.36 13.54 -5.35
CA GLN A 141 -14.70 12.75 -6.37
C GLN A 141 -15.05 11.26 -6.23
N ASP A 142 -15.22 10.60 -7.37
CA ASP A 142 -15.54 9.18 -7.42
C ASP A 142 -14.31 8.31 -7.15
N ILE A 143 -14.20 7.87 -5.90
CA ILE A 143 -13.13 6.97 -5.44
C ILE A 143 -13.10 5.64 -6.19
N TRP A 144 -14.25 5.12 -6.61
CA TRP A 144 -14.34 3.87 -7.35
C TRP A 144 -13.72 4.02 -8.74
N ALA A 145 -14.00 5.13 -9.42
CA ALA A 145 -13.39 5.45 -10.71
C ALA A 145 -11.87 5.63 -10.60
N ILE A 146 -11.39 6.30 -9.54
CA ILE A 146 -9.95 6.47 -9.28
C ILE A 146 -9.28 5.12 -9.03
N HIS A 147 -9.83 4.31 -8.13
CA HIS A 147 -9.28 2.99 -7.83
C HIS A 147 -9.31 2.04 -9.03
N LYS A 148 -10.37 2.08 -9.84
CA LYS A 148 -10.44 1.32 -11.10
C LYS A 148 -9.30 1.73 -12.03
N LYS A 149 -9.14 3.03 -12.29
CA LYS A 149 -8.06 3.56 -13.15
C LYS A 149 -6.67 3.19 -12.62
N PHE A 150 -6.46 3.31 -11.30
CA PHE A 150 -5.21 2.90 -10.67
C PHE A 150 -4.94 1.41 -10.88
N SER A 151 -5.94 0.57 -10.65
CA SER A 151 -5.83 -0.88 -10.77
C SER A 151 -5.58 -1.32 -12.22
N GLU A 152 -6.21 -0.67 -13.20
CA GLU A 152 -5.97 -0.89 -14.64
C GLU A 152 -4.52 -0.62 -15.04
N ILE A 153 -3.86 0.34 -14.39
CA ILE A 153 -2.43 0.62 -14.61
C ILE A 153 -1.58 -0.40 -13.84
N ALA A 154 -1.95 -0.71 -12.60
CA ALA A 154 -1.17 -1.54 -11.69
C ALA A 154 -1.17 -3.03 -12.06
N ILE A 155 -2.18 -3.52 -12.78
CA ILE A 155 -2.32 -4.94 -13.16
C ILE A 155 -1.19 -5.47 -14.07
N GLN A 156 -0.39 -4.58 -14.66
CA GLN A 156 0.83 -4.97 -15.40
C GLN A 156 1.95 -5.49 -14.47
N LYS A 157 1.79 -5.36 -13.15
CA LYS A 157 2.70 -5.81 -12.09
C LYS A 157 2.03 -6.88 -11.24
N LYS A 158 2.78 -7.47 -10.29
CA LYS A 158 2.15 -8.30 -9.25
C LYS A 158 1.31 -7.40 -8.34
N LEU A 159 0.00 -7.37 -8.60
CA LEU A 159 -0.93 -6.50 -7.89
C LEU A 159 -1.61 -7.25 -6.74
N ILE A 160 -1.54 -6.66 -5.56
CA ILE A 160 -2.29 -7.05 -4.36
C ILE A 160 -3.28 -5.92 -4.07
N ILE A 161 -4.57 -6.22 -4.15
CA ILE A 161 -5.66 -5.33 -3.75
C ILE A 161 -6.03 -5.68 -2.31
N LYS A 162 -5.64 -4.81 -1.38
CA LYS A 162 -5.90 -4.95 0.06
C LYS A 162 -6.98 -3.97 0.46
N ALA A 163 -8.05 -4.42 1.10
CA ALA A 163 -9.06 -3.54 1.66
C ALA A 163 -9.11 -3.67 3.18
N VAL A 164 -8.99 -2.54 3.87
CA VAL A 164 -9.19 -2.49 5.33
C VAL A 164 -10.69 -2.55 5.62
N VAL A 165 -11.08 -3.57 6.39
CA VAL A 165 -12.46 -3.79 6.82
C VAL A 165 -12.61 -3.45 8.30
N THR A 166 -13.70 -2.77 8.63
CA THR A 166 -14.06 -2.26 9.96
C THR A 166 -15.48 -2.72 10.32
N ASP A 167 -15.91 -2.45 11.55
CA ASP A 167 -17.29 -2.62 11.99
C ASP A 167 -18.31 -1.76 11.21
N LYS A 168 -17.83 -0.73 10.51
CA LYS A 168 -18.65 0.14 9.65
C LYS A 168 -18.68 -0.31 8.19
N THR A 169 -17.85 -1.27 7.79
CA THR A 169 -17.78 -1.70 6.39
C THR A 169 -19.13 -2.22 5.91
N LYS A 170 -19.58 -1.72 4.76
CA LYS A 170 -20.84 -2.13 4.14
C LYS A 170 -20.59 -3.19 3.08
N MET A 171 -21.51 -4.16 2.99
CA MET A 171 -21.50 -5.16 1.91
C MET A 171 -21.53 -4.51 0.51
N GLN A 172 -22.15 -3.34 0.36
CA GLN A 172 -22.16 -2.62 -0.92
C GLN A 172 -20.75 -2.24 -1.39
N ASP A 173 -19.86 -1.83 -0.48
CA ASP A 173 -18.48 -1.50 -0.82
C ASP A 173 -17.70 -2.74 -1.25
N ILE A 174 -17.93 -3.87 -0.60
CA ILE A 174 -17.33 -5.16 -0.97
C ILE A 174 -17.82 -5.62 -2.34
N LYS A 175 -19.10 -5.42 -2.66
CA LYS A 175 -19.66 -5.69 -3.99
C LYS A 175 -19.02 -4.83 -5.06
N GLU A 176 -18.88 -3.53 -4.81
CA GLU A 176 -18.31 -2.59 -5.78
C GLU A 176 -16.82 -2.87 -6.03
N MET A 177 -16.03 -3.07 -4.97
CA MET A 177 -14.64 -3.54 -5.07
C MET A 177 -14.57 -4.84 -5.88
N GLY A 178 -15.42 -5.82 -5.57
CA GLY A 178 -15.48 -7.10 -6.28
C GLY A 178 -15.76 -6.97 -7.78
N ASN A 179 -16.69 -6.09 -8.16
CA ASN A 179 -17.01 -5.80 -9.56
C ASN A 179 -15.80 -5.22 -10.30
N ILE A 180 -15.10 -4.26 -9.68
CA ILE A 180 -13.88 -3.69 -10.24
C ILE A 180 -12.81 -4.76 -10.39
N VAL A 181 -12.55 -5.56 -9.35
CA VAL A 181 -11.55 -6.62 -9.36
C VAL A 181 -11.77 -7.63 -10.48
N ILE A 182 -13.01 -8.09 -10.67
CA ILE A 182 -13.36 -9.05 -11.75
C ILE A 182 -13.12 -8.44 -13.13
N SER A 183 -13.34 -7.13 -13.29
CA SER A 183 -13.15 -6.46 -14.57
C SER A 183 -11.69 -6.43 -15.04
N LEU A 184 -10.70 -6.56 -14.13
CA LEU A 184 -9.28 -6.41 -14.43
C LEU A 184 -8.63 -7.63 -15.12
N LYS A 185 -9.33 -8.77 -15.24
CA LYS A 185 -8.90 -9.99 -15.98
C LYS A 185 -7.39 -10.34 -15.82
N GLY A 186 -6.89 -10.39 -14.58
CA GLY A 186 -5.47 -10.69 -14.30
C GLY A 186 -5.23 -11.46 -13.00
N ALA A 187 -4.03 -12.03 -12.87
CA ALA A 187 -3.56 -12.71 -11.67
C ALA A 187 -3.16 -11.69 -10.59
N LEU A 188 -4.16 -11.11 -9.94
CA LEU A 188 -4.02 -10.23 -8.77
C LEU A 188 -4.33 -11.01 -7.48
N GLU A 189 -3.87 -10.54 -6.34
CA GLU A 189 -4.30 -11.07 -5.03
C GLU A 189 -5.30 -10.13 -4.37
N VAL A 190 -6.27 -10.67 -3.64
CA VAL A 190 -7.21 -9.86 -2.85
C VAL A 190 -7.07 -10.20 -1.38
N VAL A 191 -6.96 -9.16 -0.56
CA VAL A 191 -6.80 -9.28 0.89
C VAL A 191 -7.88 -8.45 1.58
N LEU A 192 -8.66 -9.08 2.45
CA LEU A 192 -9.47 -8.39 3.44
C LEU A 192 -8.65 -8.29 4.73
N GLN A 193 -8.34 -7.07 5.16
CA GLN A 193 -7.56 -6.81 6.37
C GLN A 193 -8.47 -6.23 7.46
N PRO A 194 -8.85 -7.01 8.49
CA PRO A 194 -9.49 -6.46 9.68
C PRO A 194 -8.63 -5.33 10.25
N VAL A 195 -9.26 -4.17 10.51
CA VAL A 195 -8.58 -3.04 11.12
C VAL A 195 -8.04 -3.45 12.50
N THR A 196 -6.79 -3.08 12.78
CA THR A 196 -6.32 -3.04 14.16
C THR A 196 -6.76 -1.69 14.75
N PRO A 197 -7.65 -1.65 15.74
CA PRO A 197 -8.18 -0.39 16.27
C PRO A 197 -7.06 0.55 16.71
N VAL A 198 -7.16 1.81 16.29
CA VAL A 198 -6.20 2.89 16.65
C VAL A 198 -6.83 4.02 17.46
N ASN A 199 -8.15 3.97 17.61
CA ASN A 199 -9.00 4.85 18.38
C ASN A 199 -10.27 4.08 18.79
N ASP A 200 -11.12 4.69 19.62
CA ASP A 200 -12.38 4.08 20.07
C ASP A 200 -13.50 4.14 19.01
N GLU A 201 -13.31 4.89 17.94
CA GLU A 201 -14.33 5.17 16.91
C GLU A 201 -14.38 4.13 15.79
N VAL A 202 -13.27 3.44 15.52
CA VAL A 202 -13.14 2.45 14.44
C VAL A 202 -12.74 1.10 15.03
N LYS A 203 -13.64 0.12 14.91
CA LYS A 203 -13.44 -1.21 15.48
C LYS A 203 -13.24 -2.25 14.39
N ALA A 204 -12.65 -3.37 14.76
CA ALA A 204 -12.57 -4.54 13.90
C ALA A 204 -13.98 -5.05 13.56
N PRO A 205 -14.21 -5.58 12.35
CA PRO A 205 -15.45 -6.29 12.05
C PRO A 205 -15.55 -7.54 12.92
N ASP A 206 -16.77 -7.98 13.21
CA ASP A 206 -16.96 -9.29 13.82
C ASP A 206 -16.65 -10.42 12.82
N ALA A 207 -16.60 -11.65 13.34
CA ALA A 207 -16.29 -12.83 12.55
C ALA A 207 -17.35 -13.11 11.47
N GLU A 208 -18.62 -12.77 11.71
CA GLU A 208 -19.72 -13.01 10.78
C GLU A 208 -19.65 -12.05 9.59
N MET A 209 -19.39 -10.77 9.83
CA MET A 209 -19.13 -9.77 8.78
C MET A 209 -17.96 -10.19 7.90
N LEU A 210 -16.82 -10.54 8.51
CA LEU A 210 -15.62 -10.94 7.78
C LEU A 210 -15.88 -12.22 6.96
N TYR A 211 -16.58 -13.20 7.55
CA TYR A 211 -16.99 -14.41 6.87
C TYR A 211 -17.84 -14.10 5.63
N TYR A 212 -18.89 -13.28 5.73
CA TYR A 212 -19.75 -12.98 4.58
C TYR A 212 -19.04 -12.16 3.49
N PHE A 213 -18.19 -11.21 3.86
CA PHE A 213 -17.39 -10.46 2.88
C PHE A 213 -16.46 -11.39 2.10
N LYS A 214 -15.72 -12.25 2.81
CA LYS A 214 -14.82 -13.24 2.21
C LYS A 214 -15.60 -14.20 1.30
N ARG A 215 -16.70 -14.80 1.80
CA ARG A 215 -17.56 -15.73 1.04
C ARG A 215 -18.13 -15.11 -0.23
N TYR A 216 -18.53 -13.84 -0.18
CA TYR A 216 -19.03 -13.14 -1.36
C TYR A 216 -17.93 -13.02 -2.43
N LEU A 217 -16.75 -12.52 -2.06
CA LEU A 217 -15.62 -12.36 -2.98
C LEU A 217 -15.16 -13.70 -3.55
N GLU A 218 -15.04 -14.74 -2.73
CA GLU A 218 -14.71 -16.10 -3.18
C GLU A 218 -15.71 -16.61 -4.23
N LYS A 219 -17.01 -16.39 -4.01
CA LYS A 219 -18.07 -16.84 -4.92
C LYS A 219 -17.94 -16.19 -6.29
N ILE A 220 -17.70 -14.88 -6.33
CA ILE A 220 -17.65 -14.13 -7.60
C ILE A 220 -16.29 -14.29 -8.30
N MET A 221 -15.21 -14.57 -7.55
CA MET A 221 -13.86 -14.72 -8.11
C MET A 221 -13.46 -16.17 -8.39
N GLY A 222 -14.20 -17.15 -7.85
CA GLY A 222 -13.94 -18.58 -8.08
C GLY A 222 -12.66 -19.10 -7.45
N ARG A 223 -12.16 -18.45 -6.39
CA ARG A 223 -10.93 -18.81 -5.67
C ARG A 223 -10.94 -18.30 -4.23
N ASP A 224 -10.00 -18.79 -3.44
CA ASP A 224 -9.82 -18.33 -2.06
C ASP A 224 -9.41 -16.85 -1.99
N ILE A 225 -9.82 -16.18 -0.91
CA ILE A 225 -9.55 -14.76 -0.64
C ILE A 225 -8.89 -14.67 0.73
N LEU A 226 -7.73 -14.02 0.80
CA LEU A 226 -7.00 -13.91 2.05
C LEU A 226 -7.73 -12.96 3.00
N ALA A 227 -7.97 -13.41 4.23
CA ALA A 227 -8.44 -12.58 5.33
C ALA A 227 -7.41 -12.63 6.44
N VAL A 228 -6.58 -11.59 6.58
CA VAL A 228 -5.41 -11.60 7.46
C VAL A 228 -5.24 -10.26 8.16
N GLY A 229 -4.92 -10.29 9.45
CA GLY A 229 -4.57 -9.11 10.24
C GLY A 229 -3.09 -8.72 10.10
N GLN A 230 -2.66 -7.76 10.90
CA GLN A 230 -1.29 -7.23 10.86
C GLN A 230 -0.35 -8.05 11.77
N LEU A 231 0.45 -8.95 11.22
CA LEU A 231 1.35 -9.81 12.01
C LEU A 231 2.41 -9.02 12.78
N HIS A 232 2.91 -7.93 12.22
CA HIS A 232 3.94 -7.11 12.87
C HIS A 232 3.46 -6.52 14.22
N LYS A 233 2.16 -6.21 14.33
CA LYS A 233 1.53 -5.76 15.59
C LYS A 233 1.45 -6.88 16.63
N ILE A 234 1.20 -8.11 16.18
CA ILE A 234 1.16 -9.29 17.05
C ILE A 234 2.56 -9.64 17.55
N PHE A 235 3.57 -9.57 16.68
CA PHE A 235 4.96 -9.88 17.00
C PHE A 235 5.70 -8.74 17.70
N ASN A 236 5.07 -7.56 17.80
CA ASN A 236 5.68 -6.35 18.35
C ASN A 236 7.01 -6.01 17.66
N ILE A 237 7.02 -6.08 16.33
CA ILE A 237 8.14 -5.69 15.48
C ILE A 237 7.76 -4.47 14.63
N PRO A 238 8.73 -3.64 14.23
CA PRO A 238 8.51 -2.52 13.32
C PRO A 238 7.91 -2.92 11.97
#